data_AF-A0AAV8V8P1-F1
#
_entry.id   AF-A0AAV8V8P1-F1
#
_cell.length_a   1.000
_cell.length_b   1.000
_cell.length_c   1.000
_cell.angle_alpha   90.00
_cell.angle_beta   90.00
_cell.angle_gamma   90.00
#
_symmetry.space_group_name_H-M   'P 1'
#
loop_
_entity.id
_entity.type
_entity.pdbx_description
1 polymer ?
#
loop_
_entity_poly.entity_id
_entity_poly.type
_entity_poly.pdbx_seq_one_letter_code
_entity_poly.pdbx_strand_id
1 'polypeptide(L)'
;MSHSMYNKINQATHFLDGSQIYGSTYRTSTALRSFVNGKLEMSSLNGKNYLPVSQDSIENCQNTSAKLPCYKSGDSRVNFQPQLTVMHTIWFREHNRVADELSKLNHKWDDETLFQETRRIVIAEMQHITYNEWIEKMLRIEHGQLYTTISNAKNTVKHHEQ
;
A
#
# COMPACT_ATOMS: atom_id res chain seq x y z
N MET A 1 22.81 -20.95 33.42
CA MET A 1 21.49 -20.38 33.02
C MET A 1 21.69 -19.66 31.69
N SER A 2 21.17 -20.22 30.59
CA SER A 2 21.20 -19.57 29.29
C SER A 2 20.19 -18.42 29.31
N HIS A 3 20.67 -17.18 29.24
CA HIS A 3 19.80 -16.02 28.99
C HIS A 3 19.46 -16.03 27.49
N SER A 4 18.27 -16.51 27.16
CA SER A 4 17.69 -16.28 25.83
C SER A 4 17.51 -14.77 25.66
N MET A 5 18.21 -14.19 24.68
CA MET A 5 18.04 -12.78 24.33
C MET A 5 16.66 -12.61 23.68
N TYR A 6 15.79 -11.85 24.33
CA TYR A 6 14.45 -11.56 23.83
C TYR A 6 14.51 -10.71 22.55
N ASN A 7 14.01 -11.26 21.44
CA ASN A 7 13.85 -10.56 20.16
C ASN A 7 12.36 -10.37 19.84
N LYS A 8 12.02 -9.20 19.28
CA LYS A 8 10.66 -8.90 18.82
C LYS A 8 10.43 -9.45 17.40
N ILE A 9 9.18 -9.76 17.07
CA ILE A 9 8.77 -10.33 15.78
C ILE A 9 8.15 -9.23 14.91
N ASN A 10 8.59 -9.15 13.65
CA ASN A 10 7.92 -8.35 12.62
C ASN A 10 6.82 -9.18 11.95
N GLN A 11 5.59 -8.67 11.96
CA GLN A 11 4.43 -9.32 11.32
C GLN A 11 4.20 -8.84 9.88
N ALA A 12 4.89 -7.78 9.45
CA ALA A 12 4.85 -7.27 8.10
C ALA A 12 6.03 -7.80 7.28
N THR A 13 5.89 -7.75 5.95
CA THR A 13 7.04 -7.95 5.06
C THR A 13 8.05 -6.81 5.24
N HIS A 14 9.34 -7.11 5.06
CA HIS A 14 10.40 -6.10 5.21
C HIS A 14 10.55 -5.21 3.97
N PHE A 15 9.93 -5.60 2.85
CA PHE A 15 10.02 -4.90 1.58
C PHE A 15 8.91 -3.85 1.43
N LEU A 16 9.15 -2.84 0.59
CA LEU A 16 8.11 -1.94 0.12
C LEU A 16 7.32 -2.61 -1.02
N ASP A 17 6.49 -3.59 -0.67
CA ASP A 17 5.80 -4.51 -1.58
C ASP A 17 4.27 -4.39 -1.56
N GLY A 18 3.77 -3.30 -0.98
CA GLY A 18 2.34 -3.05 -0.84
C GLY A 18 1.63 -3.99 0.14
N SER A 19 2.33 -4.70 1.03
CA SER A 19 1.71 -5.59 2.02
C SER A 19 0.68 -4.91 2.93
N GLN A 20 0.74 -3.59 3.10
CA GLN A 20 -0.31 -2.83 3.77
C GLN A 20 -1.64 -2.80 2.99
N ILE A 21 -1.61 -3.01 1.67
CA ILE A 21 -2.78 -3.12 0.80
C ILE A 21 -3.16 -4.60 0.65
N TYR A 22 -2.19 -5.45 0.33
CA TYR A 22 -2.42 -6.84 -0.10
C TYR A 22 -2.30 -7.87 1.02
N GLY A 23 -1.85 -7.48 2.20
CA GLY A 23 -1.56 -8.38 3.31
C GLY A 23 -0.18 -9.01 3.23
N SER A 24 0.35 -9.37 4.39
CA SER A 24 1.64 -10.09 4.52
C SER A 24 1.49 -11.61 4.45
N THR A 25 0.26 -12.13 4.31
CA THR A 25 -0.02 -13.56 4.19
C THR A 25 -0.95 -13.83 3.01
N TYR A 26 -0.84 -15.04 2.42
CA TYR A 26 -1.72 -15.48 1.35
C TYR A 26 -3.20 -15.46 1.75
N ARG A 27 -3.51 -15.82 3.00
CA ARG A 27 -4.87 -15.81 3.55
C ARG A 27 -5.45 -14.40 3.55
N THR A 28 -4.70 -13.41 4.04
CA THR A 28 -5.12 -12.00 4.03
C THR A 28 -5.32 -11.50 2.61
N SER A 29 -4.37 -11.78 1.71
CA SER A 29 -4.47 -11.37 0.30
C SER A 29 -5.69 -11.94 -0.39
N THR A 30 -5.96 -13.23 -0.19
CA THR A 30 -7.14 -13.93 -0.73
C THR A 30 -8.43 -13.30 -0.19
N ALA A 31 -8.50 -13.00 1.11
CA ALA A 31 -9.69 -12.43 1.76
C ALA A 31 -10.02 -10.97 1.37
N LEU A 32 -9.10 -10.30 0.65
CA LEU A 32 -9.27 -8.92 0.18
C LEU A 32 -9.60 -8.84 -1.32
N ARG A 33 -9.54 -9.96 -2.05
CA ARG A 33 -9.82 -10.02 -3.49
C ARG A 33 -11.30 -10.19 -3.77
N SER A 34 -11.77 -9.58 -4.86
CA SER A 34 -13.10 -9.87 -5.40
C SER A 34 -13.14 -11.16 -6.21
N PHE A 35 -11.98 -11.63 -6.69
CA PHE A 35 -11.85 -12.71 -7.69
C PHE A 35 -12.61 -12.43 -9.00
N VAL A 36 -12.81 -11.14 -9.30
CA VAL A 36 -13.41 -10.68 -10.55
C VAL A 36 -12.51 -9.61 -11.17
N ASN A 37 -12.04 -9.87 -12.39
CA ASN A 37 -11.21 -8.97 -13.19
C ASN A 37 -9.94 -8.49 -12.47
N GLY A 38 -9.36 -9.32 -11.62
CA GLY A 38 -8.14 -9.05 -10.86
C GLY A 38 -8.30 -8.00 -9.77
N LYS A 39 -9.53 -7.70 -9.33
CA LYS A 39 -9.82 -6.57 -8.42
C LYS A 39 -9.73 -6.94 -6.94
N LEU A 40 -9.58 -5.89 -6.13
CA LEU A 40 -9.84 -5.92 -4.69
C LEU A 40 -11.32 -5.69 -4.39
N GLU A 41 -11.81 -6.35 -3.36
CA GLU A 41 -13.16 -6.15 -2.82
C GLU A 41 -13.31 -4.71 -2.29
N MET A 42 -14.43 -4.07 -2.62
CA MET A 42 -14.80 -2.74 -2.12
C MET A 42 -16.27 -2.72 -1.74
N SER A 43 -16.62 -1.99 -0.68
CA SER A 43 -18.01 -1.77 -0.29
C SER A 43 -18.55 -0.50 -0.93
N SER A 44 -19.74 -0.58 -1.53
CA SER A 44 -20.43 0.59 -2.08
C SER A 44 -21.39 1.17 -1.06
N LEU A 45 -21.19 2.44 -0.68
CA LEU A 45 -22.07 3.18 0.21
C LEU A 45 -22.40 4.53 -0.44
N ASN A 46 -23.68 4.81 -0.66
CA ASN A 46 -24.17 6.04 -1.31
C ASN A 46 -23.47 6.33 -2.65
N GLY A 47 -23.23 5.28 -3.45
CA GLY A 47 -22.57 5.39 -4.77
C GLY A 47 -21.07 5.65 -4.72
N LYS A 48 -20.44 5.58 -3.54
CA LYS A 48 -18.98 5.73 -3.36
C LYS A 48 -18.37 4.40 -2.91
N ASN A 49 -17.20 4.09 -3.47
CA ASN A 49 -16.46 2.88 -3.14
C ASN A 49 -15.56 3.13 -1.92
N TYR A 50 -15.82 2.40 -0.83
CA TYR A 50 -15.02 2.38 0.39
C TYR A 50 -14.27 1.05 0.50
N LEU A 51 -13.32 1.00 1.44
CA LEU A 51 -12.71 -0.27 1.84
C LEU A 51 -13.79 -1.29 2.25
N PRO A 52 -13.50 -2.58 2.10
CA PRO A 52 -14.44 -3.61 2.49
C PRO A 52 -14.65 -3.58 4.01
N VAL A 53 -15.91 -3.76 4.44
CA VAL A 53 -16.28 -3.75 5.85
C VAL A 53 -15.81 -5.04 6.53
N SER A 54 -15.16 -4.89 7.69
CA SER A 54 -14.82 -6.01 8.56
C SER A 54 -16.08 -6.53 9.25
N GLN A 55 -16.32 -7.83 9.16
CA GLN A 55 -17.36 -8.51 9.96
C GLN A 55 -16.87 -8.80 11.38
N ASP A 56 -15.55 -8.86 11.57
CA ASP A 56 -14.93 -9.08 12.88
C ASP A 56 -14.81 -7.75 13.62
N SER A 57 -15.36 -7.70 14.84
CA SER A 57 -15.66 -6.47 15.56
C SER A 57 -14.57 -5.96 16.51
N ILE A 58 -13.36 -6.54 16.58
CA ILE A 58 -12.71 -6.57 17.90
C ILE A 58 -11.35 -5.87 18.10
N GLU A 59 -10.37 -5.79 17.18
CA GLU A 59 -9.02 -5.45 17.69
C GLU A 59 -8.54 -3.99 17.58
N ASN A 60 -8.92 -3.20 16.56
CA ASN A 60 -8.36 -1.84 16.39
C ASN A 60 -9.37 -0.76 15.97
N CYS A 61 -10.66 -1.09 15.99
CA CYS A 61 -11.71 -0.16 15.65
C CYS A 61 -12.30 0.40 16.95
N GLN A 62 -12.12 1.70 17.20
CA GLN A 62 -12.73 2.37 18.35
C GLN A 62 -14.23 2.51 18.11
N ASN A 63 -14.97 1.42 18.24
CA ASN A 63 -16.41 1.38 18.04
C ASN A 63 -17.12 1.86 19.31
N THR A 64 -16.93 3.15 19.64
CA THR A 64 -17.62 3.80 20.77
C THR A 64 -19.05 4.21 20.42
N SER A 65 -19.45 4.07 19.16
CA SER A 65 -20.81 4.34 18.67
C SER A 65 -21.11 3.42 17.50
N ALA A 66 -22.10 2.54 17.66
CA ALA A 66 -22.50 1.45 16.75
C ALA A 66 -22.93 1.84 15.31
N LYS A 67 -22.54 3.02 14.82
CA LYS A 67 -22.94 3.58 13.52
C LYS A 67 -21.84 3.61 12.45
N LEU A 68 -20.57 3.42 12.81
CA LEU A 68 -19.47 3.48 11.84
C LEU A 68 -18.91 2.07 11.57
N PRO A 69 -18.86 1.62 10.29
CA PRO A 69 -18.29 0.32 9.96
C PRO A 69 -16.77 0.34 10.15
N CYS A 70 -16.24 -0.76 10.67
CA CYS A 70 -14.80 -1.00 10.68
C CYS A 70 -14.38 -1.54 9.30
N TYR A 71 -13.22 -1.14 8.81
CA TYR A 71 -12.71 -1.57 7.51
C TYR A 71 -11.65 -2.66 7.65
N LYS A 72 -11.53 -3.52 6.63
CA LYS A 72 -10.42 -4.48 6.50
C LYS A 72 -9.49 -4.07 5.34
N SER A 73 -8.19 -4.31 5.52
CA SER A 73 -7.14 -4.08 4.51
C SER A 73 -5.97 -5.04 4.78
N GLY A 74 -4.85 -4.88 4.06
CA GLY A 74 -3.65 -5.69 4.25
C GLY A 74 -2.96 -5.48 5.61
N ASP A 75 -3.19 -4.32 6.24
CA ASP A 75 -2.69 -3.95 7.55
C ASP A 75 -3.83 -3.80 8.59
N SER A 76 -3.63 -4.36 9.78
CA SER A 76 -4.63 -4.37 10.87
C SER A 76 -4.88 -3.00 11.51
N ARG A 77 -4.02 -2.01 11.23
CA ARG A 77 -4.11 -0.66 11.78
C ARG A 77 -4.92 0.30 10.90
N VAL A 78 -5.55 -0.20 9.84
CA VAL A 78 -6.36 0.60 8.89
C VAL A 78 -7.41 1.48 9.57
N ASN A 79 -7.91 1.10 10.75
CA ASN A 79 -8.92 1.84 11.51
C ASN A 79 -8.34 2.75 12.62
N PHE A 80 -7.02 2.85 12.76
CA PHE A 80 -6.38 3.58 13.86
C PHE A 80 -6.67 5.09 13.79
N GLN A 81 -6.64 5.67 12.60
CA GLN A 81 -6.98 7.07 12.37
C GLN A 81 -7.59 7.26 10.96
N PRO A 82 -8.57 8.16 10.79
CA PRO A 82 -9.33 8.27 9.53
C PRO A 82 -8.49 8.60 8.29
N GLN A 83 -7.44 9.43 8.43
CA GLN A 83 -6.54 9.78 7.33
C GLN A 83 -5.76 8.55 6.82
N LEU A 84 -5.40 7.60 7.70
CA LEU A 84 -4.81 6.32 7.30
C LEU A 84 -5.81 5.48 6.52
N THR A 85 -7.06 5.39 7.00
CA THR A 85 -8.14 4.71 6.27
C THR A 85 -8.34 5.30 4.87
N VAL A 86 -8.27 6.62 4.74
CA VAL A 86 -8.34 7.31 3.44
C VAL A 86 -7.18 6.90 2.54
N MET A 87 -5.95 6.85 3.05
CA MET A 87 -4.79 6.39 2.27
C MET A 87 -4.95 4.95 1.76
N HIS A 88 -5.40 4.03 2.62
CA HIS A 88 -5.70 2.66 2.18
C HIS A 88 -6.81 2.63 1.11
N THR A 89 -7.85 3.46 1.27
CA THR A 89 -8.94 3.57 0.30
C THR A 89 -8.44 4.04 -1.07
N ILE A 90 -7.55 5.04 -1.10
CA ILE A 90 -6.94 5.55 -2.34
C ILE A 90 -6.21 4.43 -3.07
N TRP A 91 -5.38 3.66 -2.36
CA TRP A 91 -4.62 2.58 -2.98
C TRP A 91 -5.49 1.41 -3.46
N PHE A 92 -6.59 1.08 -2.76
CA PHE A 92 -7.56 0.10 -3.24
C PHE A 92 -8.23 0.56 -4.54
N ARG A 93 -8.60 1.84 -4.62
CA ARG A 93 -9.18 2.43 -5.83
C ARG A 93 -8.17 2.45 -6.97
N GLU A 94 -6.90 2.76 -6.69
CA GLU A 94 -5.86 2.77 -7.69
C GLU A 94 -5.60 1.38 -8.27
N HIS A 95 -5.52 0.36 -7.41
CA HIS A 95 -5.47 -1.03 -7.87
C HIS A 95 -6.63 -1.37 -8.79
N ASN A 96 -7.88 -1.08 -8.39
CA ASN A 96 -9.04 -1.39 -9.21
C ASN A 96 -9.08 -0.59 -10.52
N ARG A 97 -8.56 0.66 -10.52
CA ARG A 97 -8.41 1.48 -11.73
C ARG A 97 -7.39 0.87 -12.69
N VAL A 98 -6.22 0.45 -12.21
CA VAL A 98 -5.18 -0.19 -13.02
C VAL A 98 -5.65 -1.54 -13.55
N ALA A 99 -6.35 -2.34 -12.73
CA ALA A 99 -6.94 -3.61 -13.15
C ALA A 99 -7.97 -3.42 -14.27
N ASP A 100 -8.82 -2.39 -14.18
CA ASP A 100 -9.77 -2.03 -15.24
C ASP A 100 -9.06 -1.71 -16.55
N GLU A 101 -8.02 -0.89 -16.52
CA GLU A 101 -7.25 -0.56 -17.74
C GLU A 101 -6.51 -1.78 -18.31
N LEU A 102 -5.89 -2.60 -17.45
CA LEU A 102 -5.21 -3.83 -17.90
C LEU A 102 -6.17 -4.83 -18.52
N SER A 103 -7.38 -4.96 -17.96
CA SER A 103 -8.41 -5.87 -18.49
C SER A 103 -8.87 -5.47 -19.90
N LYS A 104 -9.00 -4.17 -20.18
CA LYS A 104 -9.34 -3.63 -21.52
C LYS A 104 -8.21 -3.84 -22.54
N LEU A 105 -6.96 -3.78 -22.11
CA LEU A 105 -5.81 -4.00 -22.99
C LEU A 105 -5.56 -5.49 -23.23
N ASN A 106 -5.84 -6.34 -22.25
CA ASN A 106 -5.48 -7.76 -22.24
C ASN A 106 -6.71 -8.65 -22.02
N HIS A 107 -7.63 -8.71 -22.98
CA HIS A 107 -8.88 -9.47 -22.89
C HIS A 107 -8.73 -10.99 -22.63
N LYS A 108 -7.53 -11.57 -22.79
CA LYS A 108 -7.26 -12.99 -22.57
C LYS A 108 -6.71 -13.32 -21.19
N TRP A 109 -6.38 -12.31 -20.38
CA TRP A 109 -5.84 -12.55 -19.05
C TRP A 109 -6.94 -13.01 -18.10
N ASP A 110 -6.62 -13.99 -17.26
CA ASP A 110 -7.49 -14.44 -16.19
C ASP A 110 -7.39 -13.52 -14.96
N ASP A 111 -8.25 -13.76 -13.97
CA ASP A 111 -8.31 -12.97 -12.73
C ASP A 111 -6.96 -12.95 -12.00
N GLU A 112 -6.28 -14.09 -11.92
CA GLU A 112 -4.99 -14.19 -11.21
C GLU A 112 -3.91 -13.36 -11.90
N THR A 113 -3.78 -13.49 -13.23
CA THR A 113 -2.81 -12.72 -13.99
C THR A 113 -3.09 -11.22 -13.86
N LEU A 114 -4.34 -10.80 -14.00
CA LEU A 114 -4.73 -9.40 -13.81
C LEU A 114 -4.39 -8.90 -12.42
N PHE A 115 -4.71 -9.66 -11.37
CA PHE A 115 -4.41 -9.27 -9.99
C PHE A 115 -2.91 -9.10 -9.75
N GLN A 116 -2.08 -10.07 -10.19
CA GLN A 116 -0.64 -10.04 -9.96
C GLN A 116 0.05 -8.94 -10.76
N GLU A 117 -0.32 -8.73 -12.03
CA GLU A 117 0.25 -7.65 -12.84
C GLU A 117 -0.20 -6.26 -12.34
N THR A 118 -1.46 -6.11 -11.96
CA THR A 118 -1.95 -4.89 -11.30
C THR A 118 -1.18 -4.61 -10.01
N ARG A 119 -0.99 -5.65 -9.18
CA ARG A 119 -0.21 -5.56 -7.94
C ARG A 119 1.22 -5.09 -8.21
N ARG A 120 1.90 -5.63 -9.22
CA ARG A 120 3.27 -5.24 -9.61
C ARG A 120 3.36 -3.76 -9.97
N ILE A 121 2.43 -3.26 -10.78
CA ILE A 121 2.39 -1.85 -11.19
C ILE A 121 2.18 -0.94 -9.99
N VAL A 122 1.18 -1.22 -9.17
CA VAL A 122 0.88 -0.39 -7.97
C VAL A 122 2.08 -0.38 -7.01
N ILE A 123 2.75 -1.52 -6.81
CA ILE A 123 3.99 -1.57 -5.99
C ILE A 123 5.06 -0.65 -6.58
N ALA A 124 5.25 -0.65 -7.90
CA ALA A 124 6.21 0.21 -8.55
C ALA A 124 5.86 1.71 -8.37
N GLU A 125 4.59 2.08 -8.46
CA GLU A 125 4.11 3.45 -8.17
C GLU A 125 4.43 3.85 -6.72
N MET A 126 4.12 2.98 -5.76
CA MET A 126 4.41 3.21 -4.34
C MET A 126 5.90 3.41 -4.10
N GLN A 127 6.74 2.56 -4.68
CA GLN A 127 8.19 2.66 -4.59
C GLN A 127 8.69 3.96 -5.22
N HIS A 128 8.19 4.32 -6.40
CA HIS A 128 8.56 5.56 -7.08
C HIS A 128 8.26 6.79 -6.23
N ILE A 129 7.02 6.92 -5.72
CA ILE A 129 6.62 8.03 -4.86
C ILE A 129 7.47 8.07 -3.59
N THR A 130 7.71 6.90 -2.97
CA THR A 130 8.48 6.83 -1.72
C THR A 130 9.92 7.30 -1.92
N TYR A 131 10.64 6.75 -2.90
CA TYR A 131 12.06 7.05 -3.08
C TYR A 131 12.33 8.37 -3.78
N ASN A 132 11.53 8.75 -4.79
CA ASN A 132 11.82 9.92 -5.62
C ASN A 132 11.13 11.19 -5.13
N GLU A 133 10.03 11.08 -4.36
CA GLU A 133 9.28 12.26 -3.94
C GLU A 133 9.29 12.48 -2.44
N TRP A 134 9.09 11.41 -1.66
CA TRP A 134 8.95 11.53 -0.21
C TRP A 134 10.29 11.53 0.52
N ILE A 135 11.13 10.51 0.31
CA ILE A 135 12.43 10.37 0.97
C ILE A 135 13.34 11.56 0.65
N GLU A 136 13.38 12.01 -0.62
CA GLU A 136 14.20 13.17 -1.01
C GLU A 136 13.81 14.43 -0.22
N LYS A 137 12.51 14.67 -0.01
CA LYS A 137 12.04 15.82 0.76
C LYS A 137 12.31 15.66 2.25
N MET A 138 12.05 14.49 2.81
CA MET A 138 12.26 14.20 4.23
C MET A 138 13.73 14.35 4.64
N LEU A 139 14.64 13.68 3.92
CA LEU A 139 16.07 13.73 4.25
C LEU A 139 16.68 15.11 4.02
N ARG A 140 16.14 15.89 3.07
CA ARG A 140 16.57 17.28 2.85
C ARG A 140 16.22 18.19 4.04
N ILE A 141 15.12 17.92 4.75
CA ILE A 141 14.71 18.70 5.92
C ILE A 141 15.57 18.35 7.14
N GLU A 142 15.97 17.09 7.31
CA GLU A 142 16.76 16.64 8.47
C GLU A 142 18.27 16.91 8.33
N HIS A 143 18.82 16.84 7.12
CA HIS A 143 20.25 16.97 6.88
C HIS A 143 20.56 18.02 5.80
N GLY A 144 20.24 19.29 6.08
CA GLY A 144 20.50 20.43 5.20
C GLY A 144 21.95 20.58 4.68
N GLN A 145 22.91 19.81 5.20
CA GLN A 145 24.32 19.78 4.77
C GLN A 145 24.75 18.54 3.94
N LEU A 146 24.08 17.39 4.02
CA LEU A 146 24.50 16.16 3.30
C LEU A 146 24.07 16.16 1.82
N TYR A 147 22.94 16.80 1.49
CA TYR A 147 22.42 16.83 0.12
C TYR A 147 23.10 17.87 -0.78
N THR A 148 23.77 18.88 -0.22
CA THR A 148 24.62 19.80 -1.01
C THR A 148 25.72 19.03 -1.74
N THR A 149 26.28 17.98 -1.13
CA THR A 149 27.35 17.18 -1.75
C THR A 149 26.84 16.28 -2.88
N ILE A 150 25.64 15.69 -2.73
CA ILE A 150 25.06 14.79 -3.75
C ILE A 150 24.46 15.57 -4.94
N SER A 151 23.82 16.72 -4.69
CA SER A 151 23.33 17.59 -5.76
C SER A 151 24.48 18.19 -6.58
N ASN A 152 25.59 18.57 -5.93
CA ASN A 152 26.80 18.99 -6.62
C ASN A 152 27.40 17.84 -7.45
N ALA A 153 27.45 16.61 -6.95
CA ALA A 153 27.93 15.46 -7.72
C ALA A 153 27.08 15.15 -8.96
N LYS A 154 25.74 15.23 -8.87
CA LYS A 154 24.83 15.05 -10.02
C LYS A 154 25.00 16.17 -11.07
N ASN A 155 25.33 17.39 -10.64
CA ASN A 155 25.59 18.52 -11.55
C ASN A 155 26.97 18.45 -12.20
N THR A 156 28.01 17.95 -11.52
CA THR A 156 29.35 17.77 -12.09
C THR A 156 29.37 16.72 -13.21
N VAL A 157 28.57 15.66 -13.11
CA VAL A 157 28.46 14.65 -14.18
C VAL A 157 27.78 15.23 -15.43
N LYS A 158 26.75 16.08 -15.27
CA LYS A 158 26.09 16.75 -16.41
C LYS A 158 26.97 17.77 -17.13
N HIS A 159 27.99 18.33 -16.48
CA HIS A 159 28.93 19.26 -17.11
C HIS A 159 30.11 18.57 -17.80
N HIS A 160 30.29 17.26 -17.65
CA HIS A 160 31.32 16.48 -18.36
C HIS A 160 30.81 15.81 -19.64
N GLU A 161 29.52 15.94 -19.97
CA GLU A 161 28.89 15.43 -21.19
C GLU A 161 28.49 16.54 -22.19
N GLN A 162 29.17 17.70 -22.13
CA GLN A 162 29.08 18.76 -23.16
C GLN A 162 30.45 19.03 -23.77
#